data_AF-A0AAV1TEK6-F1
#
_entry.id   AF-A0AAV1TEK6-F1
#
_cell.length_a   1.000
_cell.length_b   1.000
_cell.length_c   1.000
_cell.angle_alpha   90.00
_cell.angle_beta   90.00
_cell.angle_gamma   90.00
#
_symmetry.space_group_name_H-M   'P 1'
#
loop_
_entity.id
_entity.type
_entity.pdbx_description
1 polymer ?
#
loop_
_entity_poly.entity_id
_entity_poly.type
_entity_poly.pdbx_seq_one_letter_code
_entity_poly.pdbx_strand_id
1 'polypeptide(L)'
;MGGKPKKRKSGRSSNACRAQAFAQTCVNSMESTKDKKQKNLRRMRVVQLQRSVDRKLQELRAFPKEPVAPKAPARKGPTSPSQWKLKGAARPAALLARIAAGELDECGNEFPQPVETFDLYEEVLQEGKLAEHAETKEYVSLLKRLAAACCEARMYNRGIQNYELCISLDKTDTFHSREGLACALVDEGRGLEARALIEQHEDLDSAVLAYCQVIIEYVSWEVLEEEGSSEEVVQAAFRKAFRLNPFIAVVIAYHDTFFQVMEYVEDIKNAMRGSVEEAFVYASQHIGVWVDTVGAYQWIEKELNELSEPVATKEDVSDEMYLGMYKTAIGMQKELLAEADAAAVSGAEGSDASICEDDEFDDYEPGDIDGGDD
;
A
#
# COMPACT_ATOMS: atom_id res chain seq x y z
N MET A 1 30.67 33.11 56.44
CA MET A 1 31.59 32.22 55.71
C MET A 1 31.27 30.78 56.07
N GLY A 2 30.94 29.93 55.08
CA GLY A 2 31.03 28.47 55.21
C GLY A 2 29.75 27.70 55.59
N GLY A 3 28.69 27.77 54.78
CA GLY A 3 27.55 26.85 54.90
C GLY A 3 27.84 25.48 54.28
N LYS A 4 27.65 24.39 55.05
CA LYS A 4 27.82 23.01 54.59
C LYS A 4 26.71 22.60 53.61
N PRO A 5 27.03 21.92 52.49
CA PRO A 5 26.01 21.50 51.53
C PRO A 5 25.29 20.23 51.99
N LYS A 6 23.95 20.25 51.94
CA LYS A 6 23.08 19.07 52.10
C LYS A 6 23.24 18.15 50.88
N LYS A 7 23.68 16.91 51.09
CA LYS A 7 23.64 15.83 50.08
C LYS A 7 22.16 15.48 49.77
N ARG A 8 21.72 15.74 48.54
CA ARG A 8 20.43 15.25 48.02
C ARG A 8 20.56 13.75 47.74
N LYS A 9 19.55 12.97 48.18
CA LYS A 9 19.37 11.55 47.86
C LYS A 9 19.34 11.37 46.33
N SER A 10 20.20 10.49 45.81
CA SER A 10 20.18 10.04 44.42
C SER A 10 18.94 9.19 44.18
N GLY A 11 18.04 9.64 43.30
CA GLY A 11 16.94 8.82 42.81
C GLY A 11 17.47 7.64 41.99
N ARG A 12 16.90 6.46 42.24
CA ARG A 12 17.02 5.28 41.38
C ARG A 12 16.59 5.67 39.95
N SER A 13 17.53 5.71 39.03
CA SER A 13 17.29 5.80 37.58
C SER A 13 18.40 5.02 36.89
N SER A 14 18.22 3.71 36.68
CA SER A 14 19.28 2.91 36.05
C SER A 14 18.85 1.93 34.97
N ASN A 15 17.56 1.70 34.70
CA ASN A 15 17.17 0.74 33.65
C ASN A 15 16.37 1.39 32.50
N ALA A 16 15.39 2.26 32.79
CA ALA A 16 14.59 2.92 31.75
C ALA A 16 15.42 3.88 30.86
N CYS A 17 16.37 4.62 31.45
CA CYS A 17 17.23 5.55 30.71
C CYS A 17 18.28 4.84 29.83
N ARG A 18 18.69 3.60 30.20
CA ARG A 18 19.59 2.78 29.38
C ARG A 18 18.85 2.10 28.23
N ALA A 19 17.64 1.59 28.49
CA ALA A 19 16.79 1.02 27.46
C ALA A 19 16.39 2.07 26.40
N GLN A 20 16.05 3.29 26.84
CA GLN A 20 15.74 4.40 25.93
C GLN A 20 16.96 4.87 25.13
N ALA A 21 18.15 4.92 25.75
CA ALA A 21 19.39 5.24 25.04
C ALA A 21 19.79 4.15 24.03
N PHE A 22 19.56 2.88 24.36
CA PHE A 22 19.80 1.75 23.45
C PHE A 22 18.82 1.76 22.27
N ALA A 23 17.52 1.94 22.54
CA ALA A 23 16.49 2.07 21.51
C ALA A 23 16.78 3.25 20.55
N GLN A 24 17.18 4.41 21.09
CA GLN A 24 17.57 5.57 20.27
C GLN A 24 18.81 5.27 19.41
N THR A 25 19.76 4.49 19.93
CA THR A 25 20.97 4.10 19.18
C THR A 25 20.65 3.11 18.06
N CYS A 26 19.70 2.18 18.29
CA CYS A 26 19.19 1.27 17.28
C CYS A 26 18.44 2.03 16.16
N VAL A 27 17.55 2.96 16.52
CA VAL A 27 16.81 3.80 15.55
C VAL A 27 17.77 4.64 14.71
N ASN A 28 18.74 5.32 15.33
CA ASN A 28 19.74 6.11 14.62
C ASN A 28 20.64 5.24 13.69
N SER A 29 20.92 4.00 14.08
CA SER A 29 21.66 3.04 13.25
C SER A 29 20.85 2.58 12.04
N MET A 30 19.55 2.31 12.22
CA MET A 30 18.61 1.98 11.15
C MET A 30 18.40 3.15 10.19
N GLU A 31 18.29 4.38 10.69
CA GLU A 31 18.23 5.58 9.84
C GLU A 31 19.52 5.77 9.04
N SER A 32 20.70 5.58 9.65
CA SER A 32 21.98 5.70 8.94
C SER A 32 22.15 4.64 7.83
N THR A 33 21.59 3.45 8.01
CA THR A 33 21.65 2.37 7.02
C THR A 33 20.63 2.58 5.90
N LYS A 34 19.43 3.09 6.21
CA LYS A 34 18.46 3.56 5.20
C LYS A 34 19.03 4.69 4.35
N ASP A 35 19.70 5.68 4.97
CA ASP A 35 20.36 6.78 4.26
C ASP A 35 21.52 6.31 3.36
N LYS A 36 22.32 5.34 3.81
CA LYS A 36 23.39 4.74 3.01
C LYS A 36 22.82 3.95 1.82
N LYS A 37 21.75 3.19 2.03
CA LYS A 37 21.02 2.49 0.95
C LYS A 37 20.46 3.48 -0.07
N GLN A 38 19.80 4.55 0.38
CA GLN A 38 19.25 5.58 -0.50
C GLN A 38 20.33 6.34 -1.28
N LYS A 39 21.48 6.65 -0.65
CA LYS A 39 22.66 7.22 -1.32
C LYS A 39 23.24 6.27 -2.36
N ASN A 40 23.31 4.97 -2.09
CA ASN A 40 23.78 3.97 -3.05
C ASN A 40 22.82 3.80 -4.24
N LEU A 41 21.51 3.82 -4.01
CA LEU A 41 20.50 3.80 -5.07
C LEU A 41 20.60 5.05 -5.96
N ARG A 42 20.76 6.24 -5.37
CA ARG A 42 21.01 7.47 -6.13
C ARG A 42 22.30 7.40 -6.95
N ARG A 43 23.39 6.86 -6.39
CA ARG A 43 24.64 6.64 -7.12
C ARG A 43 24.46 5.67 -8.29
N MET A 44 23.76 4.56 -8.10
CA MET A 44 23.43 3.61 -9.15
C MET A 44 22.60 4.24 -10.27
N ARG A 45 21.59 5.05 -9.92
CA ARG A 45 20.75 5.79 -10.87
C ARG A 45 21.59 6.77 -11.69
N VAL A 46 22.50 7.51 -11.05
CA VAL A 46 23.43 8.43 -11.74
C VAL A 46 24.33 7.67 -12.71
N VAL A 47 24.88 6.50 -12.32
CA VAL A 47 25.71 5.68 -13.20
C VAL A 47 24.90 5.13 -14.40
N GLN A 48 23.66 4.69 -14.19
CA GLN A 48 22.77 4.26 -15.27
C GLN A 48 22.43 5.40 -16.24
N LEU A 49 22.12 6.58 -15.71
CA LEU A 49 21.87 7.78 -16.51
C LEU A 49 23.11 8.19 -17.29
N GLN A 50 24.29 8.17 -16.67
CA GLN A 50 25.56 8.44 -17.34
C GLN A 50 25.80 7.48 -18.50
N ARG A 51 25.60 6.17 -18.30
CA ARG A 51 25.72 5.16 -19.38
C ARG A 51 24.73 5.40 -20.52
N SER A 52 23.52 5.86 -20.22
CA SER A 52 22.51 6.20 -21.23
C SER A 52 22.90 7.44 -22.03
N VAL A 53 23.38 8.48 -21.34
CA VAL A 53 23.91 9.71 -21.96
C VAL A 53 25.13 9.39 -22.83
N ASP A 54 26.06 8.57 -22.35
CA ASP A 54 27.26 8.17 -23.10
C ASP A 54 26.90 7.37 -24.36
N ARG A 55 25.91 6.47 -24.26
CA ARG A 55 25.37 5.73 -25.42
C ARG A 55 24.76 6.69 -26.44
N LYS A 56 23.95 7.66 -25.99
CA LYS A 56 23.34 8.67 -26.86
C LYS A 56 24.38 9.61 -27.49
N LEU A 57 25.42 9.98 -26.75
CA LEU A 57 26.55 10.75 -27.28
C LEU A 57 27.36 9.95 -28.30
N GLN A 58 27.55 8.65 -28.09
CA GLN A 58 28.15 7.77 -29.11
C GLN A 58 27.27 7.66 -30.35
N GLU A 59 25.95 7.51 -30.21
CA GLU A 59 25.00 7.52 -31.33
C GLU A 59 25.06 8.85 -32.10
N LEU A 60 25.13 10.00 -31.39
CA LEU A 60 25.28 11.32 -32.00
C LEU A 60 26.65 11.51 -32.69
N ARG A 61 27.72 10.94 -32.13
CA ARG A 61 29.06 10.96 -32.75
C ARG A 61 29.16 10.01 -33.94
N ALA A 62 28.44 8.89 -33.89
CA ALA A 62 28.32 7.91 -34.98
C ALA A 62 27.32 8.37 -36.05
N PHE A 63 26.56 9.43 -35.78
CA PHE A 63 25.68 10.03 -36.76
C PHE A 63 26.53 10.59 -37.91
N PRO A 64 26.35 10.10 -39.15
CA PRO A 64 27.16 10.53 -40.27
C PRO A 64 26.92 12.03 -40.53
N LYS A 65 27.95 12.85 -40.34
CA LYS A 65 27.92 14.31 -40.58
C LYS A 65 27.57 14.68 -42.02
N GLU A 66 27.83 13.77 -42.95
CA GLU A 66 27.37 13.82 -44.33
C GLU A 66 26.57 12.54 -44.56
N PRO A 67 25.23 12.58 -44.50
CA PRO A 67 24.43 11.43 -44.90
C PRO A 67 24.80 11.12 -46.35
N VAL A 68 25.17 9.86 -46.62
CA VAL A 68 25.37 9.40 -48.00
C VAL A 68 24.07 9.72 -48.73
N ALA A 69 24.15 10.64 -49.70
CA ALA A 69 22.99 11.06 -50.45
C ALA A 69 22.27 9.79 -50.93
N PRO A 70 20.94 9.69 -50.73
CA PRO A 70 20.20 8.50 -51.12
C PRO A 70 20.57 8.18 -52.57
N LYS A 71 21.08 6.96 -52.81
CA LYS A 71 21.47 6.52 -54.15
C LYS A 71 20.29 6.82 -55.06
N ALA A 72 20.50 7.75 -56.00
CA ALA A 72 19.47 8.12 -56.94
C ALA A 72 18.92 6.83 -57.55
N PRO A 73 17.58 6.65 -57.58
CA PRO A 73 17.00 5.45 -58.16
C PRO A 73 17.59 5.27 -59.56
N ALA A 74 17.90 4.02 -59.92
CA ALA A 74 18.45 3.69 -61.23
C ALA A 74 17.62 4.44 -62.30
N ARG A 75 18.30 5.21 -63.16
CA ARG A 75 17.63 6.02 -64.19
C ARG A 75 16.76 5.08 -65.03
N LYS A 76 15.45 5.08 -64.75
CA LYS A 76 14.48 4.45 -65.63
C LYS A 76 14.64 5.16 -66.98
N GLY A 77 14.70 4.38 -68.06
CA GLY A 77 14.76 4.93 -69.42
C GLY A 77 13.62 5.93 -69.66
N PRO A 78 13.67 6.70 -70.77
CA PRO A 78 12.65 7.70 -71.05
C PRO A 78 11.26 7.08 -70.92
N THR A 79 10.49 7.58 -69.94
CA THR A 79 9.09 7.24 -69.77
C THR A 79 8.35 7.47 -71.08
N SER A 80 7.39 6.62 -71.42
CA SER A 80 6.59 6.81 -72.63
C SER A 80 5.90 8.18 -72.60
N PRO A 81 5.66 8.82 -73.77
CA PRO A 81 5.03 10.15 -73.83
C PRO A 81 3.70 10.26 -73.07
N SER A 82 2.97 9.15 -72.92
CA SER A 82 1.72 9.07 -72.15
C SER A 82 1.91 9.19 -70.63
N GLN A 83 3.13 8.99 -70.11
CA GLN A 83 3.46 9.08 -68.69
C GLN A 83 4.18 10.39 -68.34
N TRP A 84 4.33 11.30 -69.31
CA TRP A 84 4.98 12.58 -69.07
C TRP A 84 4.08 13.49 -68.24
N LYS A 85 4.51 13.79 -67.01
CA LYS A 85 3.92 14.89 -66.24
C LYS A 85 4.35 16.22 -66.87
N LEU A 86 3.48 16.79 -67.70
CA LEU A 86 3.70 18.09 -68.33
C LEU A 86 3.88 19.16 -67.23
N LYS A 87 4.88 20.05 -67.41
CA LYS A 87 5.23 21.12 -66.45
C LYS A 87 5.13 22.49 -67.13
N GLY A 88 4.86 23.53 -66.34
CA GLY A 88 4.80 24.92 -66.84
C GLY A 88 3.74 25.14 -67.91
N ALA A 89 4.07 25.91 -68.95
CA ALA A 89 3.17 26.29 -70.04
C ALA A 89 2.68 25.11 -70.91
N ALA A 90 3.28 23.93 -70.78
CA ALA A 90 2.86 22.72 -71.48
C ALA A 90 1.68 21.99 -70.79
N ARG A 91 1.24 22.45 -69.60
CA ARG A 91 0.09 21.86 -68.89
C ARG A 91 -1.23 22.25 -69.57
N PRO A 92 -2.22 21.35 -69.63
CA PRO A 92 -3.57 21.71 -70.07
C PRO A 92 -4.13 22.86 -69.23
N ALA A 93 -4.75 23.86 -69.87
CA ALA A 93 -5.28 25.04 -69.19
C ALA A 93 -6.28 24.70 -68.07
N ALA A 94 -7.09 23.65 -68.26
CA ALA A 94 -8.01 23.14 -67.25
C ALA A 94 -7.30 22.65 -65.97
N LEU A 95 -6.12 22.03 -66.11
CA LEU A 95 -5.34 21.55 -64.98
C LEU A 95 -4.68 22.71 -64.24
N LEU A 96 -4.21 23.74 -64.96
CA LEU A 96 -3.69 24.97 -64.36
C LEU A 96 -4.79 25.75 -63.60
N ALA A 97 -6.02 25.78 -64.14
CA ALA A 97 -7.16 26.41 -63.48
C ALA A 97 -7.49 25.71 -62.15
N ARG A 98 -7.50 24.37 -62.11
CA ARG A 98 -7.76 23.59 -60.89
C ARG A 98 -6.65 23.72 -59.83
N ILE A 99 -5.38 23.80 -60.26
CA ILE A 99 -4.26 24.09 -59.34
C ILE A 99 -4.38 25.52 -58.79
N ALA A 100 -4.68 26.52 -59.63
CA ALA A 100 -4.86 27.90 -59.20
C ALA A 100 -6.07 28.08 -58.27
N ALA A 101 -7.11 27.26 -58.44
CA ALA A 101 -8.26 27.19 -57.55
C ALA A 101 -7.97 26.45 -56.23
N GLY A 102 -6.78 25.83 -56.09
CA GLY A 102 -6.37 25.12 -54.88
C GLY A 102 -7.00 23.73 -54.70
N GLU A 103 -7.58 23.15 -55.75
CA GLU A 103 -8.19 21.81 -55.71
C GLU A 103 -7.17 20.67 -55.84
N LEU A 104 -6.03 20.96 -56.47
CA LEU A 104 -4.95 20.02 -56.77
C LEU A 104 -3.62 20.58 -56.24
N ASP A 105 -2.70 19.69 -55.88
CA ASP A 105 -1.33 20.07 -55.52
C ASP A 105 -0.55 20.69 -56.70
N GLU A 106 0.64 21.23 -56.45
CA GLU A 106 1.51 21.80 -57.50
C GLU A 106 1.88 20.81 -58.63
N CYS A 107 1.69 19.52 -58.38
CA CYS A 107 1.93 18.42 -59.30
C CYS A 107 0.67 17.94 -60.03
N GLY A 108 -0.52 18.48 -59.73
CA GLY A 108 -1.80 18.10 -60.32
C GLY A 108 -2.44 16.85 -59.71
N ASN A 109 -2.03 16.42 -58.51
CA ASN A 109 -2.66 15.34 -57.77
C ASN A 109 -3.72 15.88 -56.80
N GLU A 110 -4.76 15.10 -56.53
CA GLU A 110 -5.77 15.43 -55.52
C GLU A 110 -5.17 15.34 -54.12
N PHE A 111 -5.56 16.25 -53.24
CA PHE A 111 -5.18 16.15 -51.84
C PHE A 111 -5.77 14.86 -51.25
N PRO A 112 -4.98 14.08 -50.49
CA PRO A 112 -5.54 12.95 -49.76
C PRO A 112 -6.65 13.48 -48.84
N GLN A 113 -7.83 12.84 -48.89
CA GLN A 113 -8.91 13.18 -47.97
C GLN A 113 -8.38 13.05 -46.53
N PRO A 114 -8.67 14.01 -45.65
CA PRO A 114 -8.31 13.87 -44.24
C PRO A 114 -8.95 12.58 -43.73
N VAL A 115 -8.13 11.72 -43.12
CA VAL A 115 -8.63 10.50 -42.48
C VAL A 115 -9.66 10.94 -41.45
N GLU A 116 -10.89 10.44 -41.56
CA GLU A 116 -11.93 10.72 -40.58
C GLU A 116 -11.43 10.25 -39.21
N THR A 117 -11.17 11.20 -38.32
CA THR A 117 -10.77 10.93 -36.93
C THR A 117 -12.05 10.66 -36.16
N PHE A 118 -12.22 9.41 -35.70
CA PHE A 118 -13.28 9.03 -34.78
C PHE A 118 -12.77 9.11 -33.34
N ASP A 119 -13.66 9.49 -32.42
CA ASP A 119 -13.35 9.46 -30.98
C ASP A 119 -13.62 8.07 -30.43
N LEU A 120 -12.55 7.26 -30.34
CA LEU A 120 -12.60 5.92 -29.79
C LEU A 120 -13.16 5.89 -28.35
N TYR A 121 -12.92 6.95 -27.54
CA TYR A 121 -13.40 6.96 -26.15
C TYR A 121 -14.91 7.08 -26.07
N GLU A 122 -15.51 7.98 -26.87
CA GLU A 122 -16.97 8.14 -26.87
C GLU A 122 -17.67 6.88 -27.38
N GLU A 123 -17.14 6.25 -28.42
CA GLU A 123 -17.68 5.00 -28.98
C GLU A 123 -17.61 3.86 -27.95
N VAL A 124 -16.43 3.62 -27.37
CA VAL A 124 -16.22 2.53 -26.39
C VAL A 124 -16.99 2.78 -25.09
N LEU A 125 -17.18 4.04 -24.70
CA LEU A 125 -18.02 4.43 -23.57
C LEU A 125 -19.50 4.11 -23.82
N GLN A 126 -20.01 4.41 -25.02
CA GLN A 126 -21.38 4.07 -25.40
C GLN A 126 -21.61 2.56 -25.44
N GLU A 127 -20.61 1.80 -25.89
CA GLU A 127 -20.64 0.32 -25.84
C GLU A 127 -20.51 -0.24 -24.42
N GLY A 128 -20.01 0.54 -23.46
CA GLY A 128 -19.77 0.11 -22.08
C GLY A 128 -18.62 -0.90 -21.93
N LYS A 129 -17.68 -0.92 -22.87
CA LYS A 129 -16.55 -1.88 -22.93
C LYS A 129 -15.19 -1.23 -22.64
N LEU A 130 -15.20 -0.15 -21.86
CA LEU A 130 -14.03 0.67 -21.60
C LEU A 130 -12.94 -0.09 -20.82
N ALA A 131 -13.32 -1.10 -20.03
CA ALA A 131 -12.38 -1.99 -19.35
C ALA A 131 -11.79 -3.10 -20.25
N GLU A 132 -12.40 -3.39 -21.41
CA GLU A 132 -11.99 -4.48 -22.30
C GLU A 132 -10.93 -4.04 -23.33
N HIS A 133 -11.07 -2.83 -23.88
CA HIS A 133 -10.17 -2.32 -24.92
C HIS A 133 -8.81 -1.92 -24.34
N ALA A 134 -7.69 -2.30 -24.97
CA ALA A 134 -6.36 -2.19 -24.39
C ALA A 134 -5.95 -0.72 -24.07
N GLU A 135 -6.31 0.19 -24.96
CA GLU A 135 -6.02 1.62 -24.91
C GLU A 135 -6.82 2.34 -23.81
N THR A 136 -8.05 1.90 -23.54
CA THR A 136 -8.91 2.49 -22.52
C THR A 136 -8.76 1.80 -21.16
N LYS A 137 -8.27 0.56 -21.15
CA LYS A 137 -7.94 -0.21 -19.94
C LYS A 137 -6.89 0.49 -19.08
N GLU A 138 -5.88 1.11 -19.69
CA GLU A 138 -4.88 1.89 -18.96
C GLU A 138 -5.50 3.09 -18.24
N TYR A 139 -6.49 3.74 -18.85
CA TYR A 139 -7.21 4.86 -18.23
C TYR A 139 -7.95 4.43 -16.96
N VAL A 140 -8.70 3.33 -16.99
CA VAL A 140 -9.41 2.80 -15.81
C VAL A 140 -8.42 2.40 -14.71
N SER A 141 -7.31 1.76 -15.07
CA SER A 141 -6.22 1.41 -14.13
C SER A 141 -5.62 2.64 -13.44
N LEU A 142 -5.33 3.70 -14.20
CA LEU A 142 -4.82 4.96 -13.67
C LEU A 142 -5.85 5.66 -12.78
N LEU A 143 -7.14 5.59 -13.15
CA LEU A 143 -8.23 6.15 -12.36
C LEU A 143 -8.37 5.44 -11.01
N LYS A 144 -8.28 4.09 -10.97
CA LYS A 144 -8.26 3.32 -9.72
C LYS A 144 -7.07 3.72 -8.84
N ARG A 145 -5.88 3.86 -9.43
CA ARG A 145 -4.67 4.28 -8.68
C ARG A 145 -4.80 5.71 -8.16
N LEU A 146 -5.43 6.60 -8.92
CA LEU A 146 -5.74 7.96 -8.47
C LEU A 146 -6.72 7.94 -7.29
N ALA A 147 -7.74 7.07 -7.34
CA ALA A 147 -8.70 6.90 -6.26
C ALA A 147 -8.00 6.46 -4.96
N ALA A 148 -7.15 5.44 -5.04
CA ALA A 148 -6.34 4.96 -3.91
C ALA A 148 -5.44 6.07 -3.35
N ALA A 149 -4.68 6.76 -4.20
CA ALA A 149 -3.81 7.86 -3.79
C ALA A 149 -4.57 9.03 -3.16
N CYS A 150 -5.81 9.32 -3.60
CA CYS A 150 -6.66 10.32 -2.94
C CYS A 150 -7.03 9.88 -1.52
N CYS A 151 -7.35 8.59 -1.31
CA CYS A 151 -7.68 8.06 0.01
C CYS A 151 -6.47 8.11 0.95
N GLU A 152 -5.28 7.70 0.46
CA GLU A 152 -4.01 7.83 1.21
C GLU A 152 -3.71 9.29 1.61
N ALA A 153 -4.04 10.25 0.73
CA ALA A 153 -3.94 11.68 1.00
C ALA A 153 -5.08 12.24 1.89
N ARG A 154 -5.93 11.38 2.46
CA ARG A 154 -7.12 11.73 3.27
C ARG A 154 -8.14 12.61 2.53
N MET A 155 -8.18 12.51 1.20
CA MET A 155 -9.17 13.16 0.33
C MET A 155 -10.31 12.18 -0.03
N TYR A 156 -10.95 11.58 0.97
CA TYR A 156 -11.89 10.46 0.83
C TYR A 156 -13.02 10.72 -0.18
N ASN A 157 -13.71 11.87 -0.07
CA ASN A 157 -14.75 12.25 -1.04
C ASN A 157 -14.28 12.19 -2.50
N ARG A 158 -13.05 12.62 -2.79
CA ARG A 158 -12.49 12.56 -4.14
C ARG A 158 -12.10 11.12 -4.51
N GLY A 159 -11.57 10.36 -3.57
CA GLY A 159 -11.29 8.94 -3.75
C GLY A 159 -12.54 8.14 -4.11
N ILE A 160 -13.59 8.30 -3.32
CA ILE A 160 -14.91 7.67 -3.51
C ILE A 160 -15.50 8.01 -4.87
N GLN A 161 -15.53 9.28 -5.27
CA GLN A 161 -16.00 9.69 -6.60
C GLN A 161 -15.23 9.02 -7.74
N ASN A 162 -13.91 8.85 -7.60
CA ASN A 162 -13.11 8.16 -8.61
C ASN A 162 -13.37 6.66 -8.63
N TYR A 163 -13.59 6.02 -7.47
CA TYR A 163 -13.98 4.61 -7.42
C TYR A 163 -15.38 4.36 -8.00
N GLU A 164 -16.35 5.21 -7.69
CA GLU A 164 -17.69 5.18 -8.30
C GLU A 164 -17.59 5.33 -9.82
N LEU A 165 -16.75 6.26 -10.30
CA LEU A 165 -16.48 6.40 -11.72
C LEU A 165 -15.85 5.13 -12.31
N CYS A 166 -14.85 4.53 -11.67
CA CYS A 166 -14.28 3.25 -12.10
C CYS A 166 -15.35 2.16 -12.24
N ILE A 167 -16.24 2.02 -11.26
CA ILE A 167 -17.33 1.01 -11.28
C ILE A 167 -18.32 1.30 -12.40
N SER A 168 -18.62 2.57 -12.68
CA SER A 168 -19.48 2.95 -13.79
C SER A 168 -18.89 2.60 -15.17
N LEU A 169 -17.55 2.64 -15.28
CA LEU A 169 -16.79 2.33 -16.49
C LEU A 169 -16.43 0.84 -16.63
N ASP A 170 -16.37 0.11 -15.52
CA ASP A 170 -16.04 -1.32 -15.44
C ASP A 170 -17.13 -2.08 -14.67
N LYS A 171 -18.25 -2.35 -15.35
CA LYS A 171 -19.43 -2.99 -14.73
C LYS A 171 -19.15 -4.41 -14.22
N THR A 172 -18.19 -5.12 -14.82
CA THR A 172 -17.77 -6.46 -14.40
C THR A 172 -16.78 -6.43 -13.25
N ASP A 173 -16.31 -5.24 -12.84
CA ASP A 173 -15.34 -5.04 -11.77
C ASP A 173 -14.06 -5.86 -11.95
N THR A 174 -13.61 -5.91 -13.21
CA THR A 174 -12.35 -6.51 -13.65
C THR A 174 -11.15 -5.95 -12.88
N PHE A 175 -11.24 -4.69 -12.48
CA PHE A 175 -10.22 -3.99 -11.71
C PHE A 175 -10.41 -4.08 -10.20
N HIS A 176 -11.44 -4.74 -9.68
CA HIS A 176 -11.71 -4.82 -8.23
C HIS A 176 -11.74 -3.43 -7.57
N SER A 177 -12.49 -2.51 -8.17
CA SER A 177 -12.70 -1.16 -7.67
C SER A 177 -13.72 -1.12 -6.55
N ARG A 178 -14.63 -2.11 -6.48
CA ARG A 178 -15.62 -2.24 -5.39
C ARG A 178 -14.97 -2.41 -4.02
N GLU A 179 -13.92 -3.23 -3.94
CA GLU A 179 -13.15 -3.45 -2.72
C GLU A 179 -12.53 -2.13 -2.21
N GLY A 180 -11.90 -1.38 -3.11
CA GLY A 180 -11.33 -0.07 -2.77
C GLY A 180 -12.38 0.96 -2.35
N LEU A 181 -13.57 0.94 -2.99
CA LEU A 181 -14.69 1.80 -2.59
C LEU A 181 -15.18 1.45 -1.17
N ALA A 182 -15.37 0.17 -0.87
CA ALA A 182 -15.81 -0.29 0.44
C ALA A 182 -14.83 0.15 1.54
N CYS A 183 -13.52 -0.05 1.33
CA CYS A 183 -12.50 0.43 2.26
C CYS A 183 -12.55 1.96 2.44
N ALA A 184 -12.66 2.72 1.34
CA ALA A 184 -12.71 4.18 1.41
C ALA A 184 -13.95 4.70 2.17
N LEU A 185 -15.10 4.03 2.00
CA LEU A 185 -16.32 4.35 2.76
C LEU A 185 -16.17 4.03 4.25
N VAL A 186 -15.53 2.91 4.58
CA VAL A 186 -15.21 2.53 5.97
C VAL A 186 -14.28 3.56 6.61
N ASP A 187 -13.19 3.94 5.93
CA ASP A 187 -12.22 4.92 6.42
C ASP A 187 -12.85 6.33 6.64
N GLU A 188 -13.84 6.70 5.83
CA GLU A 188 -14.60 7.96 6.01
C GLU A 188 -15.70 7.85 7.10
N GLY A 189 -15.98 6.64 7.60
CA GLY A 189 -17.03 6.39 8.59
C GLY A 189 -18.45 6.30 7.99
N ARG A 190 -18.57 6.06 6.68
CA ARG A 190 -19.85 5.93 5.96
C ARG A 190 -20.36 4.47 5.97
N GLY A 191 -20.52 3.92 7.17
CA GLY A 191 -20.84 2.50 7.39
C GLY A 191 -22.13 2.02 6.71
N LEU A 192 -23.19 2.85 6.68
CA LEU A 192 -24.46 2.49 6.01
C LEU A 192 -24.29 2.29 4.49
N GLU A 193 -23.51 3.14 3.84
CA GLU A 193 -23.26 3.04 2.40
C GLU A 193 -22.35 1.86 2.07
N ALA A 194 -21.34 1.62 2.91
CA ALA A 194 -20.49 0.45 2.79
C ALA A 194 -21.30 -0.86 2.96
N ARG A 195 -22.21 -0.91 3.93
CA ARG A 195 -23.09 -2.06 4.16
C ARG A 195 -24.00 -2.33 2.95
N ALA A 196 -24.60 -1.28 2.39
CA ALA A 196 -25.42 -1.37 1.17
C ALA A 196 -24.60 -1.85 -0.04
N LEU A 197 -23.36 -1.38 -0.19
CA LEU A 197 -22.47 -1.83 -1.26
C LEU A 197 -22.10 -3.32 -1.12
N ILE A 198 -21.81 -3.77 0.10
CA ILE A 198 -21.46 -5.16 0.40
C ILE A 198 -22.67 -6.07 0.16
N GLU A 199 -23.87 -5.68 0.58
CA GLU A 199 -25.10 -6.45 0.37
C GLU A 199 -25.45 -6.59 -1.13
N GLN A 200 -25.25 -5.54 -1.93
CA GLN A 200 -25.46 -5.59 -3.38
C GLN A 200 -24.52 -6.54 -4.11
N HIS A 201 -23.40 -6.90 -3.48
CA HIS A 201 -22.33 -7.71 -4.04
C HIS A 201 -21.97 -8.91 -3.16
N GLU A 202 -22.94 -9.43 -2.41
CA GLU A 202 -22.74 -10.56 -1.50
C GLU A 202 -22.31 -11.84 -2.24
N ASP A 203 -22.60 -11.93 -3.53
CA ASP A 203 -22.22 -13.03 -4.41
C ASP A 203 -20.70 -13.10 -4.69
N LEU A 204 -19.96 -12.04 -4.38
CA LEU A 204 -18.51 -12.00 -4.55
C LEU A 204 -17.81 -12.62 -3.33
N ASP A 205 -17.08 -13.71 -3.56
CA ASP A 205 -16.13 -14.29 -2.59
C ASP A 205 -14.88 -13.38 -2.46
N SER A 206 -15.05 -12.18 -1.92
CA SER A 206 -13.99 -11.20 -1.64
C SER A 206 -13.71 -11.15 -0.15
N ALA A 207 -12.48 -11.50 0.23
CA ALA A 207 -12.05 -11.40 1.62
C ALA A 207 -12.05 -9.95 2.10
N VAL A 208 -11.63 -8.99 1.25
CA VAL A 208 -11.59 -7.56 1.59
C VAL A 208 -12.97 -7.04 1.99
N LEU A 209 -14.00 -7.30 1.16
CA LEU A 209 -15.37 -6.89 1.49
C LEU A 209 -15.87 -7.55 2.78
N ALA A 210 -15.54 -8.82 3.00
CA ALA A 210 -15.92 -9.52 4.22
C ALA A 210 -15.24 -8.93 5.47
N TYR A 211 -13.96 -8.55 5.41
CA TYR A 211 -13.30 -7.87 6.53
C TYR A 211 -13.80 -6.43 6.73
N CYS A 212 -14.16 -5.71 5.66
CA CYS A 212 -14.89 -4.44 5.78
C CYS A 212 -16.21 -4.62 6.52
N GLN A 213 -16.96 -5.69 6.22
CA GLN A 213 -18.18 -6.02 6.96
C GLN A 213 -17.89 -6.26 8.44
N VAL A 214 -16.84 -7.01 8.78
CA VAL A 214 -16.47 -7.27 10.20
C VAL A 214 -16.25 -5.98 10.97
N ILE A 215 -15.46 -5.03 10.45
CA ILE A 215 -15.20 -3.78 11.16
C ILE A 215 -16.46 -2.90 11.25
N ILE A 216 -17.32 -2.89 10.24
CA ILE A 216 -18.60 -2.18 10.28
C ILE A 216 -19.50 -2.75 11.38
N GLU A 217 -19.65 -4.07 11.44
CA GLU A 217 -20.48 -4.72 12.46
C GLU A 217 -19.87 -4.58 13.86
N TYR A 218 -18.53 -4.63 13.98
CA TYR A 218 -17.83 -4.39 15.24
C TYR A 218 -18.08 -2.97 15.75
N VAL A 219 -17.95 -1.95 14.90
CA VAL A 219 -18.25 -0.56 15.25
C VAL A 219 -19.73 -0.40 15.61
N SER A 220 -20.62 -1.02 14.86
CA SER A 220 -22.07 -1.01 15.12
C SER A 220 -22.40 -1.57 16.51
N TRP A 221 -21.75 -2.67 16.90
CA TRP A 221 -21.95 -3.34 18.19
C TRP A 221 -21.24 -2.66 19.37
N GLU A 222 -19.91 -2.53 19.31
CA GLU A 222 -19.10 -2.14 20.46
C GLU A 222 -18.99 -0.61 20.63
N VAL A 223 -19.05 0.14 19.53
CA VAL A 223 -18.79 1.60 19.55
C VAL A 223 -20.09 2.41 19.50
N LEU A 224 -21.03 2.01 18.64
CA LEU A 224 -22.27 2.74 18.40
C LEU A 224 -23.47 2.15 19.13
N GLU A 225 -23.40 0.89 19.57
CA GLU A 225 -24.49 0.16 20.23
C GLU A 225 -25.81 0.23 19.44
N GLU A 226 -25.76 0.03 18.12
CA GLU A 226 -26.93 0.15 17.24
C GLU A 226 -27.97 -0.95 17.52
N GLU A 227 -29.26 -0.64 17.32
CA GLU A 227 -30.34 -1.62 17.51
C GLU A 227 -30.18 -2.83 16.56
N GLY A 228 -30.12 -4.03 17.12
CA GLY A 228 -29.95 -5.27 16.36
C GLY A 228 -28.49 -5.67 16.10
N SER A 229 -27.52 -4.86 16.53
CA SER A 229 -26.11 -5.26 16.59
C SER A 229 -25.86 -6.18 17.79
N SER A 230 -25.00 -7.18 17.61
CA SER A 230 -24.60 -8.09 18.67
C SER A 230 -23.25 -8.74 18.36
N GLU A 231 -22.54 -9.22 19.39
CA GLU A 231 -21.26 -9.92 19.23
C GLU A 231 -21.39 -11.10 18.27
N GLU A 232 -22.51 -11.83 18.32
CA GLU A 232 -22.76 -12.98 17.44
C GLU A 232 -22.83 -12.60 15.96
N VAL A 233 -23.33 -11.40 15.64
CA VAL A 233 -23.36 -10.87 14.27
C VAL A 233 -21.94 -10.61 13.78
N VAL A 234 -21.11 -9.98 14.63
CA VAL A 234 -19.70 -9.71 14.30
C VAL A 234 -18.92 -11.01 14.16
N GLN A 235 -19.12 -11.98 15.05
CA GLN A 235 -18.50 -13.31 14.97
C GLN A 235 -18.93 -14.06 13.71
N ALA A 236 -20.20 -13.98 13.31
CA ALA A 236 -20.67 -14.59 12.08
C ALA A 236 -20.01 -13.97 10.84
N ALA A 237 -19.90 -12.64 10.80
CA ALA A 237 -19.17 -11.92 9.75
C ALA A 237 -17.68 -12.30 9.75
N PHE A 238 -17.06 -12.39 10.92
CA PHE A 238 -15.65 -12.76 11.07
C PHE A 238 -15.38 -14.18 10.59
N ARG A 239 -16.23 -15.15 10.93
CA ARG A 239 -16.11 -16.53 10.43
C ARG A 239 -16.26 -16.62 8.91
N LYS A 240 -17.10 -15.77 8.30
CA LYS A 240 -17.20 -15.66 6.83
C LYS A 240 -15.89 -15.12 6.25
N ALA A 241 -15.37 -14.02 6.80
CA ALA A 241 -14.12 -13.40 6.35
C ALA A 241 -12.90 -14.34 6.52
N PHE A 242 -12.80 -15.02 7.67
CA PHE A 242 -11.72 -15.95 7.99
C PHE A 242 -11.67 -17.15 7.06
N ARG A 243 -12.84 -17.66 6.60
CA ARG A 243 -12.88 -18.75 5.60
C ARG A 243 -12.35 -18.32 4.24
N LEU A 244 -12.52 -17.05 3.87
CA LEU A 244 -12.05 -16.52 2.59
C LEU A 244 -10.55 -16.25 2.60
N ASN A 245 -10.05 -15.61 3.66
CA ASN A 245 -8.63 -15.42 3.87
C ASN A 245 -8.31 -15.35 5.38
N PRO A 246 -7.77 -16.42 5.98
CA PRO A 246 -7.45 -16.41 7.41
C PRO A 246 -6.18 -15.60 7.72
N PHE A 247 -5.31 -15.37 6.73
CA PHE A 247 -4.05 -14.65 6.93
C PHE A 247 -4.28 -13.16 7.22
N ILE A 248 -5.35 -12.55 6.68
CA ILE A 248 -5.71 -11.16 7.00
C ILE A 248 -5.93 -11.00 8.51
N ALA A 249 -6.72 -11.88 9.14
CA ALA A 249 -6.97 -11.81 10.58
C ALA A 249 -5.67 -11.87 11.38
N VAL A 250 -4.76 -12.77 11.01
CA VAL A 250 -3.46 -12.92 11.68
C VAL A 250 -2.59 -11.68 11.55
N VAL A 251 -2.56 -11.08 10.36
CA VAL A 251 -1.81 -9.84 10.14
C VAL A 251 -2.44 -8.66 10.91
N ILE A 252 -3.78 -8.59 11.02
CA ILE A 252 -4.46 -7.57 11.83
C ILE A 252 -4.09 -7.71 13.31
N ALA A 253 -4.25 -8.92 13.86
CA ALA A 253 -4.00 -9.20 15.27
C ALA A 253 -2.54 -8.91 15.66
N TYR A 254 -1.59 -9.31 14.82
CA TYR A 254 -0.15 -9.21 15.11
C TYR A 254 0.56 -8.13 14.26
N HIS A 255 -0.16 -7.08 13.87
CA HIS A 255 0.33 -6.07 12.92
C HIS A 255 1.69 -5.47 13.30
N ASP A 256 1.99 -5.29 14.59
CA ASP A 256 3.26 -4.77 15.08
C ASP A 256 4.48 -5.62 14.67
N THR A 257 4.35 -6.95 14.68
CA THR A 257 5.44 -7.85 14.24
C THR A 257 5.49 -7.91 12.72
N PHE A 258 4.34 -7.95 12.06
CA PHE A 258 4.27 -7.96 10.61
C PHE A 258 4.89 -6.68 10.01
N PHE A 259 4.65 -5.48 10.54
CA PHE A 259 5.25 -4.26 10.02
C PHE A 259 6.77 -4.16 10.18
N GLN A 260 7.38 -4.97 11.04
CA GLN A 260 8.84 -5.04 11.14
C GLN A 260 9.47 -5.87 10.01
N VAL A 261 8.70 -6.77 9.40
CA VAL A 261 9.19 -7.79 8.45
C VAL A 261 8.64 -7.56 7.04
N MET A 262 7.43 -7.01 6.90
CA MET A 262 6.80 -6.76 5.61
C MET A 262 7.59 -5.71 4.82
N GLU A 263 8.19 -6.15 3.72
CA GLU A 263 8.87 -5.30 2.73
C GLU A 263 8.28 -5.58 1.33
N TYR A 264 8.45 -4.64 0.40
CA TYR A 264 8.06 -4.76 -1.02
C TYR A 264 6.56 -4.97 -1.30
N VAL A 265 5.67 -4.67 -0.35
CA VAL A 265 4.22 -4.80 -0.55
C VAL A 265 3.72 -3.95 -1.72
N GLU A 266 4.33 -2.78 -1.97
CA GLU A 266 4.02 -1.90 -3.10
C GLU A 266 4.28 -2.55 -4.48
N ASP A 267 5.15 -3.57 -4.55
CA ASP A 267 5.48 -4.27 -5.78
C ASP A 267 4.44 -5.37 -6.12
N ILE A 268 3.56 -5.72 -5.17
CA ILE A 268 2.47 -6.69 -5.35
C ILE A 268 1.34 -6.06 -6.15
N LYS A 269 1.26 -6.38 -7.45
CA LYS A 269 0.23 -5.82 -8.34
C LYS A 269 -1.07 -6.61 -8.35
N ASN A 270 -0.97 -7.94 -8.33
CA ASN A 270 -2.10 -8.86 -8.45
C ASN A 270 -1.92 -9.97 -7.42
N ALA A 271 -2.31 -9.71 -6.18
CA ALA A 271 -2.36 -10.75 -5.15
C ALA A 271 -3.39 -11.82 -5.53
N MET A 272 -3.11 -13.07 -5.21
CA MET A 272 -4.06 -14.15 -5.38
C MET A 272 -5.09 -14.09 -4.24
N ARG A 273 -6.37 -14.34 -4.53
CA ARG A 273 -7.41 -14.39 -3.49
C ARG A 273 -7.11 -15.48 -2.47
N GLY A 274 -7.28 -15.17 -1.19
CA GLY A 274 -6.97 -16.07 -0.08
C GLY A 274 -5.49 -16.21 0.24
N SER A 275 -4.60 -15.49 -0.44
CA SER A 275 -3.16 -15.63 -0.28
C SER A 275 -2.60 -14.74 0.84
N VAL A 276 -1.35 -15.01 1.23
CA VAL A 276 -0.61 -14.17 2.18
C VAL A 276 -0.35 -12.78 1.59
N GLU A 277 -0.10 -12.67 0.28
CA GLU A 277 0.08 -11.38 -0.39
C GLU A 277 -1.18 -10.52 -0.34
N GLU A 278 -2.36 -11.12 -0.49
CA GLU A 278 -3.62 -10.38 -0.35
C GLU A 278 -3.74 -9.81 1.08
N ALA A 279 -3.32 -10.59 2.09
CA ALA A 279 -3.28 -10.13 3.46
C ALA A 279 -2.30 -8.97 3.68
N PHE A 280 -1.11 -9.03 3.09
CA PHE A 280 -0.12 -7.96 3.18
C PHE A 280 -0.59 -6.69 2.48
N VAL A 281 -1.16 -6.81 1.27
CA VAL A 281 -1.71 -5.66 0.53
C VAL A 281 -2.83 -5.00 1.34
N TYR A 282 -3.79 -5.78 1.83
CA TYR A 282 -4.89 -5.27 2.64
C TYR A 282 -4.39 -4.55 3.90
N ALA A 283 -3.52 -5.19 4.69
CA ALA A 283 -3.01 -4.60 5.92
C ALA A 283 -2.16 -3.35 5.66
N SER A 284 -1.35 -3.32 4.59
CA SER A 284 -0.53 -2.15 4.27
C SER A 284 -1.35 -0.89 3.98
N GLN A 285 -2.58 -1.05 3.47
CA GLN A 285 -3.45 0.06 3.07
C GLN A 285 -4.50 0.39 4.12
N HIS A 286 -5.00 -0.63 4.85
CA HIS A 286 -6.22 -0.50 5.64
C HIS A 286 -6.05 -0.93 7.10
N ILE A 287 -4.83 -1.16 7.60
CA ILE A 287 -4.65 -1.46 9.04
C ILE A 287 -5.13 -0.32 9.94
N GLY A 288 -5.10 0.92 9.43
CA GLY A 288 -5.38 2.13 10.22
C GLY A 288 -6.74 2.06 10.91
N VAL A 289 -7.79 1.62 10.20
CA VAL A 289 -9.13 1.51 10.79
C VAL A 289 -9.17 0.52 11.96
N TRP A 290 -8.41 -0.56 11.91
CA TRP A 290 -8.37 -1.58 12.97
C TRP A 290 -7.61 -1.10 14.21
N VAL A 291 -6.59 -0.28 14.01
CA VAL A 291 -5.77 0.30 15.10
C VAL A 291 -6.46 1.50 15.73
N ASP A 292 -7.11 2.33 14.91
CA ASP A 292 -7.82 3.53 15.36
C ASP A 292 -9.17 3.20 16.02
N THR A 293 -9.79 2.08 15.67
CA THR A 293 -11.01 1.59 16.33
C THR A 293 -10.65 0.90 17.64
N VAL A 294 -11.17 1.43 18.74
CA VAL A 294 -10.89 0.96 20.10
C VAL A 294 -11.21 -0.53 20.23
N GLY A 295 -10.21 -1.34 20.57
CA GLY A 295 -10.36 -2.77 20.86
C GLY A 295 -10.53 -3.68 19.65
N ALA A 296 -10.67 -3.16 18.43
CA ALA A 296 -11.02 -3.98 17.25
C ALA A 296 -9.96 -5.05 16.94
N TYR A 297 -8.69 -4.67 16.84
CA TYR A 297 -7.62 -5.64 16.55
C TYR A 297 -7.39 -6.65 17.70
N GLN A 298 -7.62 -6.24 18.95
CA GLN A 298 -7.51 -7.10 20.15
C GLN A 298 -8.67 -8.10 20.20
N TRP A 299 -9.85 -7.70 19.76
CA TRP A 299 -10.98 -8.60 19.60
C TRP A 299 -10.68 -9.66 18.54
N ILE A 300 -10.09 -9.29 17.40
CA ILE A 300 -9.63 -10.26 16.39
C ILE A 300 -8.59 -11.22 16.98
N GLU A 301 -7.64 -10.72 17.78
CA GLU A 301 -6.65 -11.56 18.48
C GLU A 301 -7.31 -12.58 19.41
N LYS A 302 -8.30 -12.16 20.21
CA LYS A 302 -9.08 -13.06 21.09
C LYS A 302 -9.78 -14.15 20.28
N GLU A 303 -10.49 -13.77 19.21
CA GLU A 303 -11.22 -14.72 18.36
C GLU A 303 -10.27 -15.69 17.63
N LEU A 304 -9.08 -15.24 17.23
CA LEU A 304 -8.06 -16.10 16.64
C LEU A 304 -7.55 -17.17 17.59
N ASN A 305 -7.42 -16.86 18.89
CA ASN A 305 -6.98 -17.82 19.89
C ASN A 305 -7.98 -18.98 20.09
N GLU A 306 -9.25 -18.78 19.75
CA GLU A 306 -10.28 -19.82 19.78
C GLU A 306 -10.31 -20.67 18.48
N LEU A 307 -9.72 -20.15 17.40
CA LEU A 307 -9.65 -20.80 16.09
C LEU A 307 -8.32 -21.55 15.90
N SER A 308 -8.29 -22.45 14.92
CA SER A 308 -7.05 -23.12 14.53
C SER A 308 -6.09 -22.13 13.87
N GLU A 309 -4.84 -22.06 14.36
CA GLU A 309 -3.80 -21.22 13.78
C GLU A 309 -3.60 -21.57 12.28
N PRO A 310 -3.75 -20.60 11.36
CA PRO A 310 -3.56 -20.85 9.94
C PRO A 310 -2.07 -21.01 9.62
N VAL A 311 -1.72 -22.18 9.07
CA VAL A 311 -0.35 -22.50 8.69
C VAL A 311 -0.15 -22.18 7.22
N ALA A 312 0.60 -21.11 6.92
CA ALA A 312 0.93 -20.75 5.55
C ALA A 312 1.85 -21.82 4.91
N THR A 313 1.44 -22.27 3.73
CA THR A 313 2.15 -23.24 2.89
C THR A 313 2.70 -22.57 1.62
N LYS A 314 3.32 -23.36 0.74
CA LYS A 314 3.80 -22.85 -0.56
C LYS A 314 2.66 -22.60 -1.56
N GLU A 315 1.47 -23.13 -1.30
CA GLU A 315 0.30 -22.94 -2.17
C GLU A 315 -0.38 -21.58 -1.90
N ASP A 316 -0.16 -21.03 -0.71
CA ASP A 316 -0.75 -19.77 -0.24
C ASP A 316 0.06 -18.53 -0.66
N VAL A 317 1.11 -18.72 -1.46
CA VAL A 317 1.99 -17.66 -1.97
C VAL A 317 2.37 -17.86 -3.43
N SER A 318 2.53 -16.75 -4.13
CA SER A 318 3.14 -16.65 -5.45
C SER A 318 4.67 -16.63 -5.40
N ASP A 319 5.26 -16.08 -4.32
CA ASP A 319 6.70 -16.01 -4.11
C ASP A 319 7.08 -16.54 -2.71
N GLU A 320 8.10 -17.40 -2.64
CA GLU A 320 8.62 -17.95 -1.38
C GLU A 320 9.14 -16.86 -0.43
N MET A 321 9.51 -15.68 -0.95
CA MET A 321 9.88 -14.53 -0.14
C MET A 321 8.77 -14.13 0.84
N TYR A 322 7.52 -14.04 0.38
CA TYR A 322 6.39 -13.63 1.23
C TYR A 322 6.05 -14.70 2.28
N LEU A 323 6.21 -15.97 1.94
CA LEU A 323 6.09 -17.07 2.91
C LEU A 323 7.18 -16.98 3.99
N GLY A 324 8.40 -16.63 3.60
CA GLY A 324 9.50 -16.36 4.52
C GLY A 324 9.16 -15.23 5.48
N MET A 325 8.68 -14.09 4.97
CA MET A 325 8.25 -12.94 5.77
C MET A 325 7.15 -13.31 6.77
N TYR A 326 6.12 -14.03 6.30
CA TYR A 326 5.03 -14.49 7.16
C TYR A 326 5.54 -15.37 8.30
N LYS A 327 6.35 -16.38 7.99
CA LYS A 327 6.91 -17.29 9.02
C LYS A 327 7.82 -16.57 10.01
N THR A 328 8.61 -15.61 9.55
CA THR A 328 9.45 -14.80 10.43
C THR A 328 8.60 -13.93 11.37
N ALA A 329 7.57 -13.26 10.87
CA ALA A 329 6.67 -12.47 11.71
C ALA A 329 5.96 -13.32 12.78
N ILE A 330 5.44 -14.49 12.40
CA ILE A 330 4.83 -15.44 13.35
C ILE A 330 5.85 -15.94 14.37
N GLY A 331 7.08 -16.24 13.94
CA GLY A 331 8.18 -16.62 14.83
C GLY A 331 8.46 -15.54 15.88
N MET A 332 8.58 -14.28 15.44
CA MET A 332 8.78 -13.13 16.32
C MET A 332 7.62 -12.96 17.31
N GLN A 333 6.37 -13.10 16.86
CA GLN A 333 5.21 -13.01 17.74
C GLN A 333 5.22 -14.11 18.82
N LYS A 334 5.56 -15.35 18.44
CA LYS A 334 5.66 -16.46 19.38
C LYS A 334 6.77 -16.26 20.41
N GLU A 335 7.90 -15.69 19.99
CA GLU A 335 8.98 -15.31 20.90
C GLU A 335 8.53 -14.23 21.89
N LEU A 336 7.84 -13.18 21.42
CA LEU A 336 7.31 -12.11 22.28
C LEU A 336 6.29 -12.63 23.31
N LEU A 337 5.39 -13.52 22.90
CA LEU A 337 4.43 -14.15 23.81
C LEU A 337 5.14 -15.02 24.86
N ALA A 338 6.13 -15.82 24.45
CA ALA A 338 6.91 -16.63 25.38
C ALA A 338 7.72 -15.78 26.38
N GLU A 339 8.27 -14.64 25.95
CA GLU A 339 8.95 -13.68 26.82
C GLU A 339 7.97 -13.03 27.82
N ALA A 340 6.76 -12.69 27.38
CA ALA A 340 5.72 -12.14 28.24
C ALA A 340 5.26 -13.15 29.31
N ASP A 341 5.06 -14.41 28.93
CA ASP A 341 4.69 -15.49 29.85
C ASP A 341 5.79 -15.74 30.89
N ALA A 342 7.06 -15.77 30.48
CA ALA A 342 8.19 -15.91 31.39
C ALA A 342 8.34 -14.73 32.36
N ALA A 343 8.05 -13.50 31.90
CA ALA A 343 8.03 -12.31 32.74
C ALA A 343 6.88 -12.34 33.77
N ALA A 344 5.70 -12.85 33.38
CA ALA A 344 4.55 -12.99 34.28
C ALA A 344 4.81 -14.02 35.40
N VAL A 345 5.45 -15.15 35.07
CA VAL A 345 5.81 -16.18 36.06
C VAL A 345 6.90 -15.68 37.02
N SER A 346 7.94 -15.02 36.53
CA SER A 346 9.01 -14.46 37.37
C SER A 346 8.57 -13.26 38.21
N GLY A 347 7.51 -12.54 37.80
CA GLY A 347 6.87 -11.50 38.60
C GLY A 347 5.99 -12.05 39.74
N ALA A 348 5.46 -13.27 39.61
CA ALA A 348 4.64 -13.93 40.64
C ALA A 348 5.48 -14.59 41.74
N GLU A 349 6.66 -15.14 41.41
CA GLU A 349 7.58 -15.77 42.36
C GLU A 349 8.32 -14.78 43.29
N GLY A 350 8.15 -13.46 43.08
CA GLY A 350 8.70 -12.42 43.95
C GLY A 350 7.84 -12.04 45.16
N SER A 351 6.68 -12.67 45.36
CA SER A 351 5.71 -12.29 46.42
C SER A 351 5.49 -13.31 47.53
N ASP A 352 6.21 -14.44 47.52
CA ASP A 352 6.09 -15.44 48.58
C ASP A 352 7.46 -16.02 48.99
N ALA A 353 8.16 -15.27 49.84
CA ALA A 353 9.26 -15.81 50.63
C ALA A 353 9.15 -15.26 52.05
N SER A 354 8.50 -16.07 52.90
CA SER A 354 8.59 -16.02 54.35
C SER A 354 10.05 -15.93 54.81
N ILE A 355 10.36 -14.94 55.65
CA ILE A 355 11.44 -15.04 56.63
C ILE A 355 10.81 -14.79 57.99
N CYS A 356 10.67 -15.89 58.73
CA CYS A 356 10.44 -15.95 60.16
C CYS A 356 11.80 -15.79 60.87
N GLU A 357 11.79 -15.12 62.04
CA GLU A 357 12.77 -15.24 63.15
C GLU A 357 14.21 -14.75 62.80
N ASP A 358 14.93 -13.90 63.53
CA ASP A 358 14.98 -13.44 64.91
C ASP A 358 15.66 -12.06 64.89
N ASP A 359 15.29 -11.13 65.76
CA ASP A 359 16.22 -10.11 66.30
C ASP A 359 15.51 -9.35 67.45
N GLU A 360 15.54 -10.02 68.61
CA GLU A 360 16.01 -9.47 69.89
C GLU A 360 15.84 -7.95 70.08
N PHE A 361 14.64 -7.55 70.49
CA PHE A 361 14.37 -6.22 71.04
C PHE A 361 14.48 -6.31 72.56
N ASP A 362 15.67 -6.03 73.09
CA ASP A 362 15.90 -5.91 74.53
C ASP A 362 15.03 -4.78 75.11
N ASP A 363 14.16 -5.17 76.03
CA ASP A 363 13.31 -4.31 76.85
C ASP A 363 14.18 -3.37 77.69
N TYR A 364 14.12 -2.08 77.36
CA TYR A 364 14.72 -1.02 78.15
C TYR A 364 13.75 -0.63 79.28
N GLU A 365 13.99 -1.11 80.50
CA GLU A 365 13.31 -0.61 81.69
C GLU A 365 13.96 0.68 82.23
N PRO A 366 13.13 1.61 82.77
CA PRO A 366 13.55 2.96 83.15
C PRO A 366 13.99 3.05 84.62
N GLY A 367 14.97 3.90 84.92
CA GLY A 367 15.36 4.19 86.30
C GLY A 367 16.41 5.28 86.47
N ASP A 368 15.90 6.47 86.79
CA ASP A 368 16.41 7.45 87.77
C ASP A 368 17.63 8.36 87.48
N ILE A 369 17.34 9.66 87.73
CA ILE A 369 18.17 10.66 88.44
C ILE A 369 19.32 11.27 87.64
N ASP A 370 19.61 12.58 87.62
CA ASP A 370 19.20 13.80 88.35
C ASP A 370 19.85 14.95 87.54
N GLY A 371 19.17 16.08 87.27
CA GLY A 371 19.42 17.31 88.03
C GLY A 371 20.60 18.13 87.50
N GLY A 372 20.38 19.41 87.19
CA GLY A 372 21.46 20.41 87.20
C GLY A 372 21.46 21.39 86.03
N ASP A 373 21.19 22.65 86.38
CA ASP A 373 21.33 23.87 85.59
C ASP A 373 22.75 24.07 85.01
N ASP A 374 22.81 24.57 83.76
CA ASP A 374 23.49 25.82 83.37
C ASP A 374 23.37 26.07 81.84
#